data_AF-A0A3N0AWT3-F1
#
_entry.id   AF-A0A3N0AWT3-F1
#
_cell.length_a   1.000
_cell.length_b   1.000
_cell.length_c   1.000
_cell.angle_alpha   90.00
_cell.angle_beta   90.00
_cell.angle_gamma   90.00
#
_symmetry.space_group_name_H-M   'P 1'
#
loop_
_entity.id
_entity.type
_entity.pdbx_description
1 polymer ?
#
loop_
_entity_poly.entity_id
_entity_poly.type
_entity_poly.pdbx_seq_one_letter_code
_entity_poly.pdbx_strand_id
1 'polypeptide(L)' 'MATQELTDKLIAAAARVFNKDAAGITTETNIAEELGSKSLDRMGMCAVIENEFDVVIPFAEFGMYKTIGELADFIASEAE' A
#
# COMPACT_ATOMS: atom_id res chain seq x y z
N MET A 1 8.84 12.22 -1.29
CA MET A 1 9.65 11.05 -1.70
C MET A 1 9.69 10.10 -0.53
N ALA A 2 8.90 9.03 -0.62
CA ALA A 2 8.97 7.93 0.32
C ALA A 2 10.40 7.40 0.50
N THR A 3 10.76 7.06 1.74
CA THR A 3 12.03 6.39 2.01
C THR A 3 11.98 4.94 1.54
N GLN A 4 13.16 4.36 1.29
CA GLN A 4 13.25 2.93 0.93
C GLN A 4 12.63 2.05 2.03
N GLU A 5 12.88 2.33 3.31
CA GLU A 5 12.28 1.57 4.41
C GLU A 5 10.74 1.58 4.39
N LEU A 6 10.11 2.73 4.13
CA LEU A 6 8.65 2.82 4.05
C LEU A 6 8.13 1.99 2.88
N THR A 7 8.80 2.07 1.74
CA THR A 7 8.45 1.35 0.52
C THR A 7 8.56 -0.17 0.72
N ASP A 8 9.67 -0.64 1.31
CA ASP A 8 9.89 -2.05 1.64
C ASP A 8 8.83 -2.58 2.61
N LYS A 9 8.48 -1.82 3.65
CA LYS A 9 7.40 -2.20 4.59
C LYS A 9 6.05 -2.27 3.88
N LEU A 10 5.73 -1.27 3.05
CA LEU A 10 4.47 -1.24 2.31
C LEU A 10 4.37 -2.40 1.31
N ILE A 11 5.47 -2.74 0.64
CA ILE A 11 5.56 -3.91 -0.25
C ILE A 11 5.34 -5.20 0.54
N ALA A 12 5.99 -5.35 1.70
CA ALA A 12 5.80 -6.52 2.55
C ALA A 12 4.35 -6.64 3.08
N ALA A 13 3.73 -5.51 3.44
CA ALA A 13 2.33 -5.44 3.83
C ALA A 13 1.41 -5.86 2.68
N ALA A 14 1.61 -5.30 1.49
CA ALA A 14 0.88 -5.65 0.29
C ALA A 14 1.02 -7.15 -0.04
N ALA A 15 2.23 -7.67 -0.06
CA ALA A 15 2.49 -9.10 -0.27
C ALA A 15 1.68 -10.00 0.69
N ARG A 16 1.62 -9.63 1.98
CA ARG A 16 0.85 -10.36 2.99
C ARG A 16 -0.65 -10.26 2.77
N VAL A 17 -1.17 -9.06 2.53
CA VAL A 17 -2.60 -8.79 2.38
C VAL A 17 -3.14 -9.43 1.10
N PHE A 18 -2.47 -9.22 -0.02
CA PHE A 18 -2.86 -9.77 -1.33
C PHE A 18 -2.44 -11.24 -1.52
N ASN A 19 -1.73 -11.82 -0.55
CA ASN A 19 -1.18 -13.18 -0.62
C ASN A 19 -0.32 -13.40 -1.87
N LYS A 20 0.56 -12.43 -2.15
CA LYS A 20 1.47 -12.39 -3.30
C LYS A 20 2.93 -12.41 -2.83
N ASP A 21 3.83 -12.69 -3.76
CA ASP A 21 5.26 -12.68 -3.48
C ASP A 21 5.80 -11.24 -3.49
N ALA A 22 6.44 -10.82 -2.40
CA ALA A 22 6.99 -9.48 -2.26
C ALA A 22 8.08 -9.16 -3.30
N ALA A 23 8.83 -10.17 -3.77
CA ALA A 23 9.88 -9.95 -4.77
C ALA A 23 9.32 -9.56 -6.15
N GLY A 24 8.04 -9.81 -6.40
CA GLY A 24 7.34 -9.40 -7.61
C GLY A 24 6.66 -8.04 -7.52
N ILE A 25 6.64 -7.41 -6.34
CA ILE A 25 5.96 -6.13 -6.11
C ILE A 25 7.01 -5.01 -6.11
N THR A 26 6.79 -4.01 -6.95
CA THR A 26 7.61 -2.80 -7.03
C THR A 26 6.74 -1.57 -6.85
N THR A 27 7.37 -0.40 -6.77
CA THR A 27 6.65 0.89 -6.71
C THR A 27 5.77 1.14 -7.93
N GLU A 28 6.06 0.51 -9.07
CA GLU A 28 5.29 0.63 -10.31
C GLU A 28 4.15 -0.40 -10.40
N THR A 29 4.11 -1.39 -9.50
CA THR A 29 3.07 -2.40 -9.48
C THR A 29 1.70 -1.79 -9.19
N ASN A 30 0.74 -2.09 -10.06
CA ASN A 30 -0.63 -1.63 -9.95
C ASN A 30 -1.41 -2.48 -8.94
N ILE A 31 -1.91 -1.86 -7.87
CA ILE A 31 -2.58 -2.54 -6.77
C ILE A 31 -3.88 -3.20 -7.26
N ALA A 32 -4.70 -2.47 -8.01
CA ALA A 32 -5.99 -2.97 -8.45
C ALA A 32 -5.87 -4.05 -9.53
N GLU A 33 -4.96 -3.87 -10.48
CA GLU A 33 -4.82 -4.75 -11.66
C GLU A 33 -3.89 -5.95 -11.41
N GLU A 34 -2.80 -5.79 -10.66
CA GLU A 34 -1.79 -6.86 -10.46
C GLU A 34 -1.98 -7.61 -9.14
N LEU A 35 -2.30 -6.89 -8.06
CA LEU A 35 -2.44 -7.47 -6.72
C LEU A 35 -3.88 -7.93 -6.46
N GLY A 36 -4.85 -7.11 -6.84
CA GLY A 36 -6.27 -7.38 -6.76
C GLY A 36 -7.05 -6.21 -6.16
N SER A 37 -8.25 -5.94 -6.66
CA SER A 37 -9.07 -4.81 -6.21
C SER A 37 -10.21 -5.22 -5.27
N LYS A 38 -10.08 -6.33 -4.53
CA LYS A 38 -11.17 -6.80 -3.65
C LYS A 38 -11.29 -5.86 -2.46
N SER A 39 -12.52 -5.66 -1.99
CA SER A 39 -12.77 -4.80 -0.83
C SER A 39 -12.10 -5.29 0.45
N LEU A 40 -11.93 -6.60 0.61
CA LEU A 40 -11.17 -7.19 1.73
C LEU A 40 -9.70 -6.78 1.70
N ASP A 41 -9.07 -6.86 0.53
CA ASP A 41 -7.65 -6.55 0.39
C ASP A 41 -7.39 -5.05 0.61
N ARG A 42 -8.27 -4.18 0.09
CA ARG A 42 -8.23 -2.73 0.36
C ARG A 42 -8.41 -2.42 1.85
N MET A 43 -9.37 -3.07 2.52
CA MET A 43 -9.53 -2.92 3.98
C MET A 43 -8.30 -3.41 4.75
N GLY A 44 -7.70 -4.53 4.32
CA GLY A 44 -6.48 -5.07 4.91
C GLY A 44 -5.32 -4.09 4.78
N MET A 45 -5.12 -3.49 3.61
CA MET A 45 -4.09 -2.47 3.39
C MET A 45 -4.32 -1.23 4.27
N CYS A 46 -5.53 -0.67 4.29
CA CYS A 46 -5.86 0.45 5.17
C CYS A 46 -5.54 0.15 6.64
N ALA A 47 -5.93 -1.03 7.14
CA ALA A 47 -5.68 -1.43 8.52
C ALA A 47 -4.19 -1.62 8.84
N VAL A 48 -3.41 -2.21 7.91
CA VAL A 48 -1.97 -2.37 8.11
C VAL A 48 -1.28 -1.00 8.09
N ILE A 49 -1.70 -0.10 7.21
CA ILE A 49 -1.11 1.23 7.10
C ILE A 49 -1.39 2.05 8.36
N GLU A 50 -2.63 2.03 8.85
CA GLU A 50 -3.01 2.66 10.12
C GLU A 50 -2.18 2.12 11.29
N ASN A 51 -1.97 0.81 11.37
CA ASN A 51 -1.22 0.22 12.48
C ASN A 51 0.31 0.36 12.38
N GLU A 52 0.90 0.36 11.17
CA GLU A 52 2.36 0.44 10.99
C GLU A 52 2.88 1.86 10.81
N PHE A 53 2.09 2.74 10.20
CA PHE A 53 2.50 4.11 9.87
C PHE A 53 1.69 5.17 10.61
N ASP A 54 0.68 4.79 11.41
CA ASP A 54 -0.25 5.73 12.06
C ASP A 54 -1.02 6.63 11.07
N VAL A 55 -1.11 6.19 9.81
CA VAL A 55 -1.77 6.93 8.72
C VAL A 55 -3.12 6.29 8.40
N VAL A 56 -4.18 7.10 8.42
CA VAL A 56 -5.53 6.64 8.09
C VAL A 56 -5.86 6.98 6.64
N ILE A 57 -5.97 5.96 5.79
CA ILE A 57 -6.37 6.14 4.39
C ILE A 57 -7.86 5.82 4.24
N PRO A 58 -8.70 6.79 3.84
CA PRO A 58 -10.11 6.51 3.58
C PRO A 58 -10.26 5.50 2.44
N PHE A 59 -11.15 4.53 2.61
CA PHE A 59 -11.38 3.49 1.60
C PHE A 59 -11.77 4.06 0.22
N ALA A 60 -12.45 5.21 0.21
CA ALA A 60 -12.79 5.93 -1.02
C ALA A 60 -11.57 6.51 -1.74
N GLU A 61 -10.56 6.96 -0.98
CA GLU A 61 -9.30 7.48 -1.51
C GLU A 61 -8.32 6.38 -1.85
N PHE A 62 -8.39 5.22 -1.19
CA PHE A 62 -7.54 4.07 -1.51
C PHE A 62 -7.63 3.69 -3.00
N GLY A 63 -8.81 3.83 -3.63
CA GLY A 63 -9.00 3.57 -5.05
C GLY A 63 -8.39 4.63 -5.99
N MET A 64 -7.94 5.77 -5.47
CA MET A 64 -7.23 6.81 -6.24
C MET A 64 -5.76 6.45 -6.46
N TYR A 65 -5.12 5.77 -5.50
CA TYR A 65 -3.74 5.30 -5.63
C TYR A 65 -3.71 4.03 -6.47
N LYS A 66 -3.16 4.13 -7.69
CA LYS A 66 -3.09 2.99 -8.60
C LYS A 66 -1.90 2.11 -8.28
N THR A 67 -0.79 2.71 -7.88
CA THR A 67 0.48 2.02 -7.67
C THR A 67 0.95 2.04 -6.22
N ILE A 68 1.80 1.08 -5.85
CA ILE A 68 2.43 1.03 -4.53
C ILE A 68 3.27 2.29 -4.27
N GLY A 69 3.94 2.84 -5.29
CA GLY A 69 4.73 4.06 -5.16
C GLY A 69 3.89 5.30 -4.84
N GLU A 70 2.74 5.46 -5.49
CA GLU A 70 1.80 6.56 -5.16
C GLU A 70 1.29 6.45 -3.73
N LEU A 71 0.95 5.24 -3.30
CA LEU A 71 0.50 4.99 -1.93
C LEU A 71 1.63 5.25 -0.92
N ALA A 72 2.86 4.83 -1.23
CA ALA A 72 4.03 5.06 -0.40
C ALA A 72 4.33 6.55 -0.23
N ASP A 73 4.27 7.33 -1.32
CA ASP A 73 4.53 8.76 -1.26
C ASP A 73 3.46 9.50 -0.45
N PHE A 74 2.20 9.08 -0.56
CA PHE A 74 1.12 9.60 0.28
C PHE A 74 1.37 9.32 1.77
N ILE A 75 1.65 8.06 2.14
CA ILE A 75 1.93 7.69 3.53
C ILE A 75 3.14 8.47 4.04
N ALA A 76 4.20 8.60 3.25
CA ALA A 76 5.38 9.37 3.63
C ALA A 76 5.09 10.86 3.83
N SER A 77 4.10 11.42 3.12
CA SER A 77 3.67 12.80 3.28
C SER A 77 2.78 13.01 4.51
N GLU A 78 1.98 12.01 4.90
CA GLU A 78 1.10 12.08 6.08
C GLU A 78 1.82 11.68 7.37
N ALA A 79 2.81 10.79 7.29
CA ALA A 79 3.59 10.29 8.43
C ALA A 79 4.71 11.25 8.88
N GLU A 80 4.69 12.52 8.42
CA GLU A 80 5.66 13.57 8.76
C GLU A 80 5.41 14.21 10.14
#